data_AF-A0A7C7UNF9-F1
#
_entry.id   AF-A0A7C7UNF9-F1
#
_cell.length_a   1.000
_cell.length_b   1.000
_cell.length_c   1.000
_cell.angle_alpha   90.00
_cell.angle_beta   90.00
_cell.angle_gamma   90.00
#
_symmetry.space_group_name_H-M   'P 1'
#
loop_
_entity.id
_entity.type
_entity.pdbx_description
1 polymer ?
#
loop_
_entity_poly.entity_id
_entity_poly.type
_entity_poly.pdbx_seq_one_letter_code
_entity_poly.pdbx_strand_id
1 'polypeptide(L)'
;TQVGCPVGCPFCATGQSGFGRNLTAGEIVEQVLHFARTVKFTPQPPSAPSSPRIRGEGVGEREPDSLITNVVLMGMGEPLLNYEATWQAIETLHDARGFGLGARRITLSTVGVVPGIQRLSREKLQVGLAVSLHAPTDRLRNKLVPLNRRYPLRRLMAACRDYGQTTGRRITFEYALMEGINDSLEQARRLGRLLQDSLLKVGCPCHVNLIPLNPTVESPYQPSSRKMALAFQRELERQKIPTTMRVGRGVDIQAGCGQLRGKR
;
A
#
# COMPACT_ATOMS: atom_id res chain seq x y z
N THR A 1 -5.35 10.84 -1.23
CA THR A 1 -4.59 11.94 -0.60
C THR A 1 -4.39 13.13 -1.52
N GLN A 2 -4.53 12.97 -2.84
CA GLN A 2 -4.45 14.06 -3.81
C GLN A 2 -5.54 13.88 -4.88
N VAL A 3 -5.87 14.95 -5.59
CA VAL A 3 -6.63 14.89 -6.85
C VAL A 3 -5.63 14.63 -7.97
N GLY A 4 -5.55 13.39 -8.43
CA GLY A 4 -4.50 12.93 -9.34
C GLY A 4 -3.21 12.54 -8.59
N CYS A 5 -2.09 12.40 -9.30
CA CYS A 5 -0.80 12.08 -8.71
C CYS A 5 0.35 12.63 -9.57
N PRO A 6 1.30 13.42 -8.99
CA PRO A 6 2.38 14.03 -9.76
C PRO A 6 3.51 13.06 -10.14
N VAL A 7 3.48 11.82 -9.65
CA VAL A 7 4.56 10.84 -9.85
C VAL A 7 4.59 10.27 -11.27
N GLY A 8 3.41 10.11 -11.89
CA GLY A 8 3.30 9.64 -13.27
C GLY A 8 3.71 8.18 -13.50
N CYS A 9 3.42 7.26 -12.57
CA CYS A 9 3.63 5.82 -12.82
C CYS A 9 2.77 5.36 -14.02
N PRO A 10 3.35 4.82 -15.11
CA PRO A 10 2.63 4.60 -16.36
C PRO A 10 1.64 3.42 -16.32
N PHE A 11 1.71 2.57 -15.29
CA PHE A 11 0.75 1.48 -15.04
C PHE A 11 -0.41 1.89 -14.11
N CYS A 12 -0.48 3.16 -13.71
CA CYS A 12 -1.48 3.67 -12.76
C CYS A 12 -2.37 4.73 -13.43
N ALA A 13 -3.67 4.51 -13.45
CA ALA A 13 -4.65 5.44 -14.04
C ALA A 13 -4.59 6.83 -13.38
N THR A 14 -4.36 6.88 -12.07
CA THR A 14 -4.18 8.15 -11.35
C THR A 14 -2.92 8.90 -11.81
N GLY A 15 -1.83 8.19 -12.09
CA GLY A 15 -0.60 8.80 -12.60
C GLY A 15 -0.76 9.35 -14.01
N GLN A 16 -1.56 8.68 -14.84
CA GLN A 16 -1.88 9.12 -16.21
C GLN A 16 -2.83 10.33 -16.23
N SER A 17 -3.67 10.49 -15.20
CA SER A 17 -4.63 11.59 -15.09
C SER A 17 -4.01 12.96 -14.76
N GLY A 18 -2.69 13.01 -14.50
CA GLY A 18 -1.97 14.21 -14.09
C GLY A 18 -2.17 14.56 -12.62
N PHE A 19 -1.77 15.77 -12.24
CA PHE A 19 -1.91 16.31 -10.88
C PHE A 19 -2.76 17.57 -10.90
N GLY A 20 -3.79 17.61 -10.07
CA GLY A 20 -4.61 18.80 -9.83
C GLY A 20 -4.16 19.54 -8.57
N ARG A 21 -4.48 18.97 -7.40
CA ARG A 21 -4.14 19.57 -6.10
C ARG A 21 -3.98 18.53 -5.00
N ASN A 22 -3.39 18.98 -3.89
CA ASN A 22 -3.44 18.24 -2.63
C ASN A 22 -4.86 18.29 -2.04
N LEU A 23 -5.25 17.19 -1.36
CA LEU A 23 -6.42 17.20 -0.50
C LEU A 23 -6.04 17.78 0.86
N THR A 24 -6.99 18.46 1.51
CA THR A 24 -6.88 18.85 2.91
C THR A 24 -7.02 17.63 3.82
N ALA A 25 -6.64 17.76 5.10
CA ALA A 25 -6.85 16.70 6.08
C ALA A 25 -8.34 16.33 6.21
N GLY A 26 -9.22 17.33 6.21
CA GLY A 26 -10.67 17.16 6.26
C GLY A 26 -11.21 16.31 5.11
N GLU A 27 -10.80 16.60 3.88
CA GLU A 27 -11.20 15.82 2.69
C GLU A 27 -10.70 14.37 2.72
N ILE A 28 -9.55 14.11 3.38
CA ILE A 28 -9.04 12.75 3.57
C ILE A 28 -9.88 12.01 4.63
N VAL A 29 -10.15 12.65 5.77
CA VAL A 29 -10.94 12.09 6.86
C VAL A 29 -12.39 11.84 6.43
N GLU A 30 -12.98 12.77 5.68
CA GLU A 30 -14.35 12.70 5.20
C GLU A 30 -14.62 11.42 4.39
N GLN A 31 -13.66 10.95 3.59
CA GLN A 31 -13.79 9.69 2.85
C GLN A 31 -14.03 8.52 3.80
N VAL A 32 -13.31 8.43 4.91
CA VAL A 32 -13.48 7.37 5.90
C VAL A 32 -14.83 7.50 6.61
N LEU A 33 -15.19 8.71 7.02
CA LEU A 33 -16.45 8.97 7.71
C LEU A 33 -17.67 8.70 6.82
N HIS A 34 -17.58 9.05 5.54
CA HIS A 34 -18.62 8.78 4.55
C HIS A 34 -18.88 7.28 4.48
N PHE A 35 -17.87 6.46 4.22
CA PHE A 35 -18.05 5.00 4.13
C PHE A 35 -18.43 4.37 5.48
N ALA A 36 -17.91 4.87 6.60
CA ALA A 36 -18.30 4.37 7.92
C ALA A 36 -19.80 4.55 8.17
N ARG A 37 -20.38 5.68 7.74
CA ARG A 37 -21.83 5.89 7.77
C ARG A 37 -22.53 4.98 6.78
N THR A 38 -22.12 4.96 5.51
CA THR A 38 -22.80 4.18 4.46
C THR A 38 -22.90 2.70 4.81
N VAL A 39 -21.82 2.07 5.29
CA VAL A 39 -21.83 0.63 5.60
C VAL A 39 -22.67 0.29 6.83
N LYS A 40 -22.91 1.23 7.76
CA LYS A 40 -23.88 1.03 8.86
C LYS A 40 -25.32 0.93 8.38
N PHE A 41 -25.65 1.53 7.23
CA PHE A 41 -27.02 1.63 6.72
C PHE A 41 -27.34 0.63 5.59
N THR A 42 -26.38 -0.15 5.11
CA THR A 42 -26.64 -1.20 4.11
C THR A 42 -27.05 -2.51 4.78
N PRO A 43 -28.21 -3.10 4.44
CA PRO A 43 -28.56 -4.45 4.88
C PRO A 43 -27.48 -5.43 4.39
N GLN A 44 -26.87 -6.17 5.31
CA GLN A 44 -25.95 -7.25 4.94
C GLN A 44 -26.78 -8.36 4.24
N PRO A 45 -26.31 -8.94 3.12
CA PRO A 45 -26.86 -10.22 2.67
C PRO A 45 -26.64 -11.26 3.78
N PRO A 46 -27.52 -12.25 3.96
CA PRO A 46 -27.36 -13.26 5.01
C PRO A 46 -25.99 -13.94 4.84
N SER A 47 -25.06 -13.60 5.73
CA SER A 47 -23.70 -14.13 5.72
C SER A 47 -23.72 -15.60 6.13
N ALA A 48 -22.91 -16.41 5.46
CA ALA A 48 -22.57 -17.79 5.84
C ALA A 48 -22.25 -17.88 7.36
N PRO A 49 -22.55 -19.03 8.00
CA PRO A 49 -22.57 -19.14 9.46
C PRO A 49 -21.19 -18.78 10.05
N SER A 50 -21.17 -17.72 10.85
CA SER A 50 -20.05 -17.39 11.71
C SER A 50 -19.87 -18.50 12.75
N SER A 51 -18.64 -18.98 12.93
CA SER A 51 -18.29 -19.92 14.01
C SER A 51 -18.79 -19.41 15.37
N PRO A 52 -19.27 -20.31 16.25
CA PRO A 52 -19.85 -19.91 17.52
C PRO A 52 -18.79 -19.26 18.40
N ARG A 53 -18.98 -17.99 18.76
CA ARG A 53 -18.21 -17.33 19.80
C ARG A 53 -18.71 -17.84 21.15
N ILE A 54 -17.83 -18.49 21.91
CA ILE A 54 -18.07 -18.85 23.31
C ILE A 54 -18.33 -17.54 24.07
N ARG A 55 -19.53 -17.39 24.64
CA ARG A 55 -19.89 -16.28 25.53
C ARG A 55 -19.15 -16.45 26.85
N GLY A 56 -18.07 -15.68 27.04
CA GLY A 56 -17.52 -15.43 28.37
C GLY A 56 -18.30 -14.28 29.01
N GLU A 57 -18.88 -14.53 30.19
CA GLU A 57 -19.55 -13.52 31.00
C GLU A 57 -18.52 -12.57 31.61
N GLY A 58 -18.60 -11.27 31.26
CA GLY A 58 -17.85 -10.22 31.96
C GLY A 58 -17.28 -9.13 31.06
N VAL A 59 -17.66 -7.90 31.36
CA VAL A 59 -17.27 -6.61 30.73
C VAL A 59 -18.00 -6.32 29.42
N GLY A 60 -18.85 -5.29 29.44
CA GLY A 60 -19.69 -4.86 28.33
C GLY A 60 -18.92 -4.66 27.03
N GLU A 61 -19.07 -5.60 26.12
CA GLU A 61 -18.60 -5.48 24.75
C GLU A 61 -19.50 -4.45 24.06
N ARG A 62 -19.02 -3.21 23.94
CA ARG A 62 -19.59 -2.28 22.95
C ARG A 62 -19.49 -2.99 21.59
N GLU A 63 -20.63 -3.23 20.95
CA GLU A 63 -20.63 -3.60 19.55
C GLU A 63 -19.76 -2.59 18.79
N PRO A 64 -18.89 -3.04 17.86
CA PRO A 64 -18.01 -2.11 17.17
C PRO A 64 -18.87 -1.08 16.44
N ASP A 65 -18.81 0.16 16.96
CA ASP A 65 -19.48 1.35 16.42
C ASP A 65 -19.02 1.71 15.00
N SER A 66 -18.22 0.88 14.32
CA SER A 66 -17.89 1.04 12.91
C SER A 66 -17.42 -0.29 12.32
N LEU A 67 -17.93 -0.64 11.14
CA LEU A 67 -17.49 -1.80 10.36
C LEU A 67 -16.11 -1.58 9.70
N ILE A 68 -15.61 -0.35 9.68
CA ILE A 68 -14.28 -0.05 9.15
C ILE A 68 -13.22 -0.32 10.22
N THR A 69 -12.48 -1.41 10.02
CA THR A 69 -11.45 -1.89 10.95
C THR A 69 -10.02 -1.55 10.51
N ASN A 70 -9.84 -1.07 9.28
CA ASN A 70 -8.55 -0.76 8.68
C ASN A 70 -8.68 0.37 7.65
N VAL A 71 -7.65 1.21 7.55
CA VAL A 71 -7.53 2.26 6.52
C VAL A 71 -6.19 2.11 5.81
N VAL A 72 -6.21 2.10 4.47
CA VAL A 72 -5.00 2.07 3.65
C VAL A 72 -4.94 3.30 2.75
N LEU A 73 -3.86 4.06 2.83
CA LEU A 73 -3.61 5.23 1.98
C LEU A 73 -3.01 4.76 0.65
N MET A 74 -3.82 4.03 -0.13
CA MET A 74 -3.48 3.43 -1.44
C MET A 74 -4.45 3.85 -2.54
N GLY A 75 -5.25 4.89 -2.30
CA GLY A 75 -6.13 5.51 -3.29
C GLY A 75 -5.37 6.45 -4.24
N MET A 76 -6.00 7.55 -4.64
CA MET A 76 -5.37 8.54 -5.52
C MET A 76 -4.33 9.41 -4.77
N GLY A 77 -3.14 9.55 -5.38
CA GLY A 77 -2.07 10.42 -4.91
C GLY A 77 -0.88 9.70 -4.26
N GLU A 78 0.19 10.46 -4.01
CA GLU A 78 1.35 10.05 -3.22
C GLU A 78 1.26 10.70 -1.83
N PRO A 79 0.91 9.93 -0.78
CA PRO A 79 0.73 10.44 0.58
C PRO A 79 1.90 11.29 1.10
N LEU A 80 3.14 10.90 0.84
CA LEU A 80 4.31 11.62 1.38
C LEU A 80 4.63 12.94 0.64
N LEU A 81 4.01 13.20 -0.52
CA LEU A 81 4.07 14.52 -1.17
C LEU A 81 2.97 15.46 -0.66
N ASN A 82 2.04 14.97 0.15
CA ASN A 82 1.04 15.76 0.87
C ASN A 82 1.12 15.47 2.39
N TYR A 83 2.34 15.55 2.93
CA TYR A 83 2.66 15.02 4.26
C TYR A 83 1.81 15.63 5.37
N GLU A 84 1.76 16.96 5.49
CA GLU A 84 1.08 17.63 6.63
C GLU A 84 -0.40 17.25 6.70
N ALA A 85 -1.14 17.40 5.60
CA ALA A 85 -2.56 17.06 5.54
C ALA A 85 -2.79 15.55 5.76
N THR A 86 -1.93 14.70 5.20
CA THR A 86 -2.02 13.25 5.38
C THR A 86 -1.78 12.86 6.84
N TRP A 87 -0.76 13.44 7.48
CA TRP A 87 -0.40 13.14 8.85
C TRP A 87 -1.48 13.62 9.82
N GLN A 88 -1.96 14.86 9.65
CA GLN A 88 -3.09 15.38 10.44
C GLN A 88 -4.35 14.51 10.29
N ALA A 89 -4.63 13.99 9.10
CA ALA A 89 -5.74 13.06 8.89
C ALA A 89 -5.52 11.73 9.64
N ILE A 90 -4.31 11.19 9.64
CA ILE A 90 -3.96 9.98 10.41
C ILE A 90 -4.18 10.22 11.91
N GLU A 91 -3.69 11.35 12.45
CA GLU A 91 -3.88 11.71 13.85
C GLU A 91 -5.36 11.85 14.21
N THR A 92 -6.14 12.50 13.34
CA THR A 92 -7.59 12.67 13.53
C THR A 92 -8.34 11.34 13.53
N LEU A 93 -8.00 10.43 12.61
CA LEU A 93 -8.59 9.08 12.56
C LEU A 93 -8.18 8.23 13.76
N HIS A 94 -7.00 8.48 14.32
CA HIS A 94 -6.50 7.78 15.49
C HIS A 94 -7.06 8.30 16.82
N ASP A 95 -7.33 9.60 16.93
CA ASP A 95 -7.80 10.24 18.18
C ASP A 95 -9.01 9.50 18.76
N ALA A 96 -8.93 9.16 20.05
CA ALA A 96 -9.98 8.44 20.77
C ALA A 96 -11.28 9.25 20.92
N ARG A 97 -11.21 10.59 20.81
CA ARG A 97 -12.37 11.48 20.74
C ARG A 97 -12.94 11.60 19.33
N GLY A 98 -12.17 11.16 18.32
CA GLY A 98 -12.54 11.12 16.92
C GLY A 98 -13.00 9.72 16.51
N PHE A 99 -12.39 9.18 15.47
CA PHE A 99 -12.77 7.86 14.94
C PHE A 99 -12.21 6.69 15.77
N GLY A 100 -11.15 6.90 16.55
CA GLY A 100 -10.60 5.90 17.47
C GLY A 100 -9.93 4.69 16.79
N LEU A 101 -9.44 4.81 15.54
CA LEU A 101 -8.77 3.72 14.86
C LEU A 101 -7.36 3.51 15.43
N GLY A 102 -7.05 2.30 15.91
CA GLY A 102 -5.69 1.99 16.36
C GLY A 102 -4.65 2.23 15.27
N ALA A 103 -3.56 2.95 15.56
CA ALA A 103 -2.58 3.40 14.55
C ALA A 103 -2.03 2.26 13.67
N ARG A 104 -1.84 1.05 14.23
CA ARG A 104 -1.37 -0.14 13.50
C ARG A 104 -2.36 -0.65 12.44
N ARG A 105 -3.62 -0.21 12.48
CA ARG A 105 -4.67 -0.51 11.49
C ARG A 105 -4.67 0.48 10.32
N ILE A 106 -3.83 1.51 10.38
CA ILE A 106 -3.61 2.48 9.31
C ILE A 106 -2.31 2.13 8.60
N THR A 107 -2.36 1.98 7.27
CA THR A 107 -1.15 1.75 6.45
C THR A 107 -0.97 2.89 5.45
N LEU A 108 0.20 3.53 5.50
CA LEU A 108 0.63 4.52 4.52
C LEU A 108 1.45 3.83 3.43
N SER A 109 1.07 4.03 2.16
CA SER A 109 1.85 3.58 1.01
C SER A 109 2.59 4.74 0.36
N THR A 110 3.81 4.50 -0.12
CA THR A 110 4.59 5.50 -0.87
C THR A 110 5.33 4.88 -2.05
N VAL A 111 5.49 5.63 -3.14
CA VAL A 111 6.39 5.30 -4.26
C VAL A 111 7.87 5.52 -3.95
N GLY A 112 8.21 5.93 -2.71
CA GLY A 112 9.59 6.05 -2.25
C GLY A 112 10.07 7.49 -2.13
N VAL A 113 9.26 8.38 -1.56
CA VAL A 113 9.69 9.74 -1.20
C VAL A 113 10.62 9.67 0.01
N VAL A 114 11.92 9.55 -0.24
CA VAL A 114 12.94 9.28 0.80
C VAL A 114 12.88 10.23 2.00
N PRO A 115 12.82 11.58 1.84
CA PRO A 115 12.70 12.49 2.99
C PRO A 115 11.44 12.25 3.82
N GLY A 116 10.34 11.86 3.15
CA GLY A 116 9.08 11.54 3.84
C GLY A 116 9.18 10.26 4.67
N ILE A 117 9.87 9.23 4.18
CA ILE A 117 10.13 7.99 4.94
C ILE A 117 10.98 8.29 6.18
N GLN A 118 12.02 9.12 6.02
CA GLN A 118 12.90 9.55 7.11
C GLN A 118 12.18 10.41 8.16
N ARG A 119 11.20 11.22 7.74
CA ARG A 119 10.34 11.95 8.67
C ARG A 119 9.40 10.98 9.40
N LEU A 120 8.74 10.08 8.67
CA LEU A 120 7.81 9.09 9.21
C LEU A 120 8.46 8.17 10.27
N SER A 121 9.77 7.88 10.14
CA SER A 121 10.48 7.06 11.13
C SER A 121 10.59 7.70 12.51
N ARG A 122 10.41 9.03 12.60
CA ARG A 122 10.50 9.81 13.84
C ARG A 122 9.13 10.10 14.46
N GLU A 123 8.06 9.76 13.75
CA GLU A 123 6.71 9.99 14.24
C GLU A 123 6.34 9.01 15.34
N LYS A 124 5.54 9.48 16.31
CA LYS A 124 5.13 8.68 17.48
C LYS A 124 4.13 7.59 17.13
N LEU A 125 3.27 7.80 16.13
CA LEU A 125 2.22 6.84 15.78
C LEU A 125 2.79 5.65 15.01
N GLN A 126 2.38 4.46 15.45
CA GLN A 126 2.85 3.19 14.90
C GLN A 126 2.08 2.74 13.65
N VAL A 127 1.95 3.63 12.66
CA VAL A 127 1.33 3.30 11.36
C VAL A 127 2.17 2.28 10.58
N GLY A 128 1.50 1.47 9.75
CA GLY A 128 2.17 0.58 8.81
C GLY A 128 2.78 1.35 7.64
N LEU A 129 3.94 0.89 7.15
CA LEU A 129 4.58 1.43 5.95
C LEU A 129 4.57 0.38 4.83
N ALA A 130 3.99 0.78 3.70
CA ALA A 130 4.11 0.07 2.43
C ALA A 130 4.92 0.90 1.42
N VAL A 131 5.75 0.23 0.62
CA VAL A 131 6.57 0.86 -0.42
C VAL A 131 6.27 0.23 -1.77
N SER A 132 5.79 1.04 -2.69
CA SER A 132 5.55 0.71 -4.10
C SER A 132 6.89 0.57 -4.84
N LEU A 133 7.44 -0.64 -4.84
CA LEU A 133 8.78 -0.94 -5.36
C LEU A 133 8.77 -1.22 -6.86
N HIS A 134 7.99 -2.22 -7.26
CA HIS A 134 7.66 -2.62 -8.64
C HIS A 134 8.82 -2.99 -9.59
N ALA A 135 10.08 -2.85 -9.17
CA ALA A 135 11.24 -3.28 -9.93
C ALA A 135 12.49 -3.44 -9.04
N PRO A 136 13.35 -4.44 -9.29
CA PRO A 136 14.55 -4.69 -8.49
C PRO A 136 15.82 -4.04 -9.06
N THR A 137 15.72 -3.25 -10.14
CA THR A 137 16.85 -2.52 -10.74
C THR A 137 16.47 -1.09 -11.07
N ASP A 138 17.41 -0.15 -10.94
CA ASP A 138 17.14 1.26 -11.26
C ASP A 138 16.73 1.47 -12.71
N ARG A 139 17.34 0.73 -13.66
CA ARG A 139 17.00 0.83 -15.09
C ARG A 139 15.52 0.55 -15.34
N LEU A 140 14.99 -0.53 -14.76
CA LEU A 140 13.58 -0.89 -14.89
C LEU A 140 12.70 0.04 -14.04
N ARG A 141 13.12 0.35 -12.80
CA ARG A 141 12.36 1.19 -11.90
C ARG A 141 12.21 2.63 -12.41
N ASN A 142 13.20 3.17 -13.12
CA ASN A 142 13.09 4.49 -13.77
C ASN A 142 11.98 4.54 -14.82
N LYS A 143 11.66 3.40 -15.46
CA LYS A 143 10.55 3.31 -16.43
C LYS A 143 9.21 3.21 -15.73
N LEU A 144 9.12 2.40 -14.69
CA LEU A 144 7.86 2.08 -14.00
C LEU A 144 7.49 3.10 -12.91
N VAL A 145 8.47 3.67 -12.22
CA VAL A 145 8.27 4.61 -11.12
C VAL A 145 9.22 5.79 -11.35
N PRO A 146 8.80 6.84 -12.10
CA PRO A 146 9.69 7.91 -12.53
C PRO A 146 10.45 8.61 -11.38
N LEU A 147 9.85 8.67 -10.19
CA LEU A 147 10.47 9.20 -8.96
C LEU A 147 11.82 8.53 -8.63
N ASN A 148 12.06 7.29 -9.11
CA ASN A 148 13.32 6.59 -8.90
C ASN A 148 14.55 7.34 -9.43
N ARG A 149 14.38 8.21 -10.46
CA ARG A 149 15.48 9.05 -10.94
C ARG A 149 15.99 10.02 -9.87
N ARG A 150 15.08 10.50 -9.01
CA ARG A 150 15.40 11.39 -7.88
C ARG A 150 15.84 10.60 -6.65
N TYR A 151 15.21 9.47 -6.38
CA TYR A 151 15.52 8.58 -5.26
C TYR A 151 15.76 7.14 -5.76
N PRO A 152 16.98 6.84 -6.25
CA PRO A 152 17.34 5.51 -6.73
C PRO A 152 17.24 4.45 -5.64
N LEU A 153 17.20 3.17 -6.04
CA LEU A 153 17.03 2.03 -5.15
C LEU A 153 18.00 2.05 -3.96
N ARG A 154 19.27 2.40 -4.17
CA ARG A 154 20.24 2.52 -3.08
C ARG A 154 19.77 3.48 -1.98
N ARG A 155 19.25 4.67 -2.35
CA ARG A 155 18.75 5.67 -1.40
C ARG A 155 17.44 5.23 -0.77
N LEU A 156 16.52 4.67 -1.57
CA LEU A 156 15.25 4.15 -1.07
C LEU A 156 15.46 3.05 -0.04
N MET A 157 16.30 2.06 -0.35
CA MET A 157 16.57 0.94 0.53
C MET A 157 17.34 1.36 1.79
N ALA A 158 18.20 2.38 1.71
CA ALA A 158 18.81 2.99 2.90
C ALA A 158 17.73 3.61 3.81
N ALA A 159 16.83 4.43 3.27
CA ALA A 159 15.75 5.04 4.06
C ALA A 159 14.80 3.99 4.67
N CYS A 160 14.49 2.92 3.93
CA CYS A 160 13.73 1.79 4.46
C CYS A 160 14.47 1.10 5.62
N ARG A 161 15.78 0.87 5.47
CA ARG A 161 16.60 0.28 6.54
C ARG A 161 16.60 1.14 7.79
N ASP A 162 16.84 2.44 7.64
CA ASP A 162 16.84 3.40 8.75
C ASP A 162 15.47 3.41 9.46
N TYR A 163 14.37 3.40 8.68
CA TYR A 163 13.02 3.28 9.22
C TYR A 163 12.82 1.97 10.01
N GLY A 164 13.24 0.84 9.44
CA GLY A 164 13.14 -0.47 10.07
C GLY A 164 13.93 -0.55 11.38
N GLN A 165 15.17 -0.06 11.39
CA GLN A 165 16.03 -0.03 12.57
C GLN A 165 15.52 0.92 13.65
N THR A 166 15.05 2.10 13.27
CA THR A 166 14.53 3.10 14.22
C THR A 166 13.25 2.63 14.89
N THR A 167 12.40 1.92 14.15
CA THR A 167 11.03 1.66 14.60
C THR A 167 10.76 0.21 14.99
N GLY A 168 11.65 -0.72 14.62
CA GLY A 168 11.46 -2.16 14.77
C GLY A 168 10.30 -2.73 13.93
N ARG A 169 9.66 -1.91 13.09
CA ARG A 169 8.45 -2.29 12.33
C ARG A 169 8.81 -2.96 11.01
N ARG A 170 7.99 -3.94 10.63
CA ARG A 170 8.06 -4.58 9.30
C ARG A 170 7.64 -3.62 8.20
N ILE A 171 8.39 -3.61 7.10
CA ILE A 171 8.06 -2.86 5.88
C ILE A 171 7.43 -3.81 4.86
N THR A 172 6.33 -3.39 4.26
CA THR A 172 5.70 -4.13 3.17
C THR A 172 6.12 -3.54 1.83
N PHE A 173 6.57 -4.35 0.89
CA PHE A 173 6.87 -3.95 -0.48
C PHE A 173 5.75 -4.40 -1.39
N GLU A 174 5.12 -3.46 -2.08
CA GLU A 174 4.10 -3.73 -3.08
C GLU A 174 4.78 -3.91 -4.46
N TYR A 175 4.47 -5.00 -5.14
CA TYR A 175 5.07 -5.36 -6.43
C TYR A 175 3.99 -5.78 -7.43
N ALA A 176 3.62 -4.84 -8.32
CA ALA A 176 2.69 -5.10 -9.41
C ALA A 176 3.37 -5.97 -10.47
N LEU A 177 2.81 -7.13 -10.78
CA LEU A 177 3.32 -8.09 -11.75
C LEU A 177 2.76 -7.78 -13.13
N MET A 178 3.68 -7.42 -14.04
CA MET A 178 3.41 -7.01 -15.41
C MET A 178 4.07 -7.97 -16.38
N GLU A 179 3.26 -8.55 -17.26
CA GLU A 179 3.65 -9.60 -18.20
C GLU A 179 4.82 -9.17 -19.08
N GLY A 180 5.91 -9.93 -19.04
CA GLY A 180 7.09 -9.71 -19.89
C GLY A 180 7.92 -8.48 -19.51
N ILE A 181 7.55 -7.76 -18.45
CA ILE A 181 8.21 -6.51 -18.03
C ILE A 181 9.03 -6.73 -16.76
N ASN A 182 8.39 -7.20 -15.69
CA ASN A 182 9.00 -7.29 -14.37
C ASN A 182 8.71 -8.62 -13.65
N ASP A 183 8.17 -9.61 -14.35
CA ASP A 183 7.63 -10.85 -13.79
C ASP A 183 8.45 -12.11 -14.15
N SER A 184 9.64 -11.95 -14.72
CA SER A 184 10.53 -13.08 -14.98
C SER A 184 11.17 -13.61 -13.69
N LEU A 185 11.58 -14.88 -13.69
CA LEU A 185 12.30 -15.48 -12.56
C LEU A 185 13.64 -14.80 -12.27
N GLU A 186 14.27 -14.21 -13.28
CA GLU A 186 15.47 -13.40 -13.09
C GLU A 186 15.16 -12.14 -12.25
N GLN A 187 14.02 -11.48 -12.51
CA GLN A 187 13.57 -10.35 -11.72
C GLN A 187 13.25 -10.78 -10.28
N ALA A 188 12.61 -11.93 -10.07
CA ALA A 188 12.37 -12.49 -8.73
C ALA A 188 13.69 -12.74 -7.96
N ARG A 189 14.72 -13.28 -8.63
CA ARG A 189 16.06 -13.47 -8.04
C ARG A 189 16.73 -12.15 -7.69
N ARG A 190 16.62 -11.14 -8.56
CA ARG A 190 17.17 -9.81 -8.29
C ARG A 190 16.44 -9.13 -7.13
N LEU A 191 15.12 -9.24 -7.07
CA LEU A 191 14.30 -8.71 -5.98
C LEU A 191 14.65 -9.37 -4.66
N GLY A 192 14.74 -10.70 -4.62
CA GLY A 192 15.12 -11.43 -3.42
C GLY A 192 16.50 -11.00 -2.89
N ARG A 193 17.52 -10.92 -3.77
CA ARG A 193 18.84 -10.40 -3.38
C ARG A 193 18.80 -8.97 -2.86
N LEU A 194 18.10 -8.06 -3.56
CA LEU A 194 17.96 -6.66 -3.14
C LEU A 194 17.41 -6.55 -1.71
N LEU A 195 16.34 -7.29 -1.40
CA LEU A 195 15.69 -7.27 -0.09
C LEU A 195 16.52 -7.98 0.99
N GLN A 196 17.18 -9.09 0.65
CA GLN A 196 18.09 -9.77 1.58
C GLN A 196 19.23 -8.85 1.99
N ASP A 197 19.95 -8.28 1.02
CA ASP A 197 21.15 -7.47 1.26
C ASP A 197 20.81 -6.14 1.92
N SER A 198 19.66 -5.59 1.61
CA SER A 198 19.27 -4.28 2.12
C SER A 198 18.54 -4.29 3.45
N LEU A 199 17.87 -5.39 3.83
CA LEU A 199 16.98 -5.40 4.99
C LEU A 199 17.14 -6.66 5.83
N LEU A 200 16.92 -7.85 5.27
CA LEU A 200 16.83 -9.06 6.08
C LEU A 200 18.15 -9.43 6.76
N LYS A 201 19.29 -9.29 6.07
CA LYS A 201 20.62 -9.57 6.64
C LYS A 201 21.02 -8.62 7.77
N VAL A 202 20.39 -7.44 7.85
CA VAL A 202 20.63 -6.43 8.89
C VAL A 202 19.49 -6.38 9.92
N GLY A 203 18.68 -7.45 9.99
CA GLY A 203 17.63 -7.60 11.01
C GLY A 203 16.37 -6.75 10.77
N CYS A 204 16.18 -6.16 9.59
CA CYS A 204 14.98 -5.40 9.26
C CYS A 204 13.93 -6.32 8.61
N PRO A 205 12.82 -6.64 9.29
CA PRO A 205 11.80 -7.51 8.71
C PRO A 205 11.11 -6.82 7.53
N CYS A 206 10.91 -7.57 6.44
CA CYS A 206 10.13 -7.10 5.31
C CYS A 206 9.19 -8.19 4.78
N HIS A 207 8.18 -7.76 4.03
CA HIS A 207 7.23 -8.63 3.35
C HIS A 207 7.00 -8.13 1.91
N VAL A 208 6.76 -9.04 0.97
CA VAL A 208 6.42 -8.68 -0.42
C VAL A 208 4.98 -9.05 -0.71
N ASN A 209 4.18 -8.05 -1.05
CA ASN A 209 2.85 -8.24 -1.63
C ASN A 209 2.97 -8.25 -3.15
N LEU A 210 2.75 -9.41 -3.77
CA LEU A 210 2.63 -9.53 -5.21
C LEU A 210 1.20 -9.17 -5.62
N ILE A 211 1.08 -8.25 -6.58
CA ILE A 211 -0.21 -7.77 -7.08
C ILE A 211 -0.27 -8.08 -8.58
N PRO A 212 -1.08 -9.04 -9.05
CA PRO A 212 -1.39 -9.12 -10.48
C PRO A 212 -1.93 -7.78 -10.95
N LEU A 213 -1.35 -7.18 -12.00
CA LEU A 213 -1.72 -5.84 -12.43
C LEU A 213 -3.23 -5.78 -12.74
N ASN A 214 -3.92 -4.78 -12.21
CA ASN A 214 -5.30 -4.53 -12.64
C ASN A 214 -5.25 -3.78 -13.97
N PRO A 215 -5.86 -4.31 -15.05
CA PRO A 215 -5.85 -3.64 -16.34
C PRO A 215 -6.55 -2.28 -16.23
N THR A 216 -5.97 -1.26 -16.85
CA THR A 216 -6.60 0.06 -17.02
C THR A 216 -6.68 0.36 -18.52
N VAL A 217 -7.73 1.07 -18.94
CA VAL A 217 -8.02 1.34 -20.36
C VAL A 217 -6.83 1.94 -21.11
N GLU A 218 -6.05 2.79 -20.43
CA GLU A 218 -4.93 3.54 -21.02
C GLU A 218 -3.54 2.94 -20.69
N SER A 219 -3.45 1.83 -19.94
CA SER A 219 -2.14 1.22 -19.62
C SER A 219 -1.69 0.27 -20.72
N PRO A 220 -0.45 0.39 -21.23
CA PRO A 220 0.12 -0.57 -22.18
C PRO A 220 0.51 -1.89 -21.50
N TYR A 221 0.45 -1.97 -20.17
CA TYR A 221 0.88 -3.14 -19.40
C TYR A 221 -0.28 -4.11 -19.14
N GLN A 222 0.03 -5.40 -19.24
CA GLN A 222 -0.90 -6.50 -18.98
C GLN A 222 -0.57 -7.23 -17.67
N PRO A 223 -1.56 -7.82 -16.98
CA PRO A 223 -1.32 -8.69 -15.84
C PRO A 223 -0.49 -9.91 -16.25
N SER A 224 0.50 -10.25 -15.42
CA SER A 224 1.18 -11.54 -15.55
C SER A 224 0.19 -12.71 -15.46
N SER A 225 0.43 -13.74 -16.28
CA SER A 225 -0.33 -14.99 -16.17
C SER A 225 -0.22 -15.59 -14.76
N ARG A 226 -1.28 -16.27 -14.31
CA ARG A 226 -1.31 -16.93 -13.00
C ARG A 226 -0.13 -17.89 -12.80
N LYS A 227 0.25 -18.61 -13.86
CA LYS A 227 1.42 -19.52 -13.85
C LYS A 227 2.71 -18.77 -13.55
N MET A 228 2.96 -17.65 -14.23
CA MET A 228 4.15 -16.83 -14.00
C MET A 228 4.14 -16.17 -12.62
N ALA A 229 3.00 -15.63 -12.19
CA ALA A 229 2.88 -15.02 -10.87
C ALA A 229 3.18 -16.02 -9.73
N LEU A 230 2.68 -17.25 -9.82
CA LEU A 230 2.98 -18.32 -8.86
C LEU A 230 4.44 -18.76 -8.93
N ALA A 231 5.03 -18.84 -10.12
CA ALA A 231 6.45 -19.16 -10.27
C ALA A 231 7.36 -18.07 -9.66
N PHE A 232 7.01 -16.80 -9.85
CA PHE A 232 7.68 -15.65 -9.24
C PHE A 232 7.60 -15.71 -7.72
N GLN A 233 6.41 -15.99 -7.18
CA GLN A 233 6.20 -16.18 -5.73
C GLN A 233 7.09 -17.29 -5.17
N ARG A 234 7.09 -18.48 -5.79
CA ARG A 234 7.92 -19.61 -5.36
C ARG A 234 9.41 -19.29 -5.37
N GLU A 235 9.88 -18.51 -6.34
CA GLU A 235 11.29 -18.08 -6.41
C GLU A 235 11.66 -17.11 -5.28
N LEU A 236 10.73 -16.25 -4.83
CA LEU A 236 10.93 -15.41 -3.65
C LEU A 236 10.93 -16.23 -2.36
N GLU A 237 9.99 -17.18 -2.22
CA GLU A 237 9.90 -18.08 -1.08
C GLU A 237 11.15 -18.97 -0.94
N ARG A 238 11.70 -19.47 -2.07
CA ARG A 238 12.99 -20.19 -2.11
C ARG A 238 14.15 -19.35 -1.56
N GLN A 239 14.09 -18.04 -1.76
CA GLN A 239 15.04 -17.07 -1.22
C GLN A 239 14.67 -16.61 0.20
N LYS A 240 13.72 -17.29 0.87
CA LYS A 240 13.23 -16.97 2.22
C LYS A 240 12.67 -15.55 2.35
N ILE A 241 12.11 -15.00 1.27
CA ILE A 241 11.42 -13.71 1.30
C ILE A 241 9.94 -13.95 1.65
N PRO A 242 9.44 -13.43 2.79
CA PRO A 242 8.03 -13.53 3.13
C PRO A 242 7.18 -12.86 2.05
N THR A 243 6.28 -13.62 1.43
CA THR A 243 5.54 -13.16 0.25
C THR A 243 4.06 -13.53 0.35
N THR A 244 3.17 -12.70 -0.18
CA THR A 244 1.75 -13.02 -0.33
C THR A 244 1.25 -12.54 -1.69
N MET A 245 0.47 -13.36 -2.38
CA MET A 245 -0.24 -12.97 -3.58
C MET A 245 -1.55 -12.30 -3.18
N ARG A 246 -1.74 -11.03 -3.54
CA ARG A 246 -3.02 -10.34 -3.33
C ARG A 246 -4.07 -10.88 -4.30
N VAL A 247 -5.23 -11.23 -3.76
CA VAL A 247 -6.43 -11.49 -4.55
C VAL A 247 -7.03 -10.14 -4.93
N GLY A 248 -7.14 -9.84 -6.22
CA GLY A 248 -7.79 -8.62 -6.70
C GLY A 248 -9.24 -8.58 -6.24
N ARG A 249 -9.65 -7.52 -5.54
CA ARG A 249 -11.04 -7.24 -5.17
C ARG A 249 -11.46 -5.94 -5.87
N GLY A 250 -12.68 -5.90 -6.43
CA GLY A 250 -13.25 -4.69 -7.05
C GLY A 250 -12.68 -4.32 -8.43
N VAL A 251 -12.05 -5.28 -9.13
CA VAL A 251 -11.50 -5.07 -10.49
C VAL A 251 -12.61 -4.85 -11.51
N ASP A 252 -13.73 -5.54 -11.32
CA ASP A 252 -14.98 -5.48 -12.08
C ASP A 252 -15.63 -4.08 -12.04
N ILE A 253 -15.43 -3.34 -10.95
CA ILE A 253 -15.98 -1.99 -10.75
C ILE A 253 -14.93 -0.88 -10.85
N GLN A 254 -13.74 -1.16 -11.42
CA GLN A 254 -12.62 -0.19 -11.54
C GLN A 254 -12.15 0.39 -10.19
N ALA A 255 -12.35 -0.36 -9.09
CA ALA A 255 -11.94 0.03 -7.74
C ALA A 255 -10.63 -0.66 -7.30
N GLY A 256 -10.00 -1.45 -8.18
CA GLY A 256 -8.72 -2.07 -7.90
C GLY A 256 -7.59 -1.05 -7.70
N CYS A 257 -6.52 -1.46 -7.00
CA CYS A 257 -5.32 -0.65 -6.85
C CYS A 257 -4.81 -0.21 -8.23
N GLY A 258 -4.63 1.10 -8.42
CA GLY A 258 -4.18 1.71 -9.67
C GLY A 258 -5.26 2.04 -10.70
N GLN A 259 -6.54 1.68 -10.48
CA GLN A 259 -7.63 1.92 -11.43
C GLN A 259 -8.42 3.22 -11.17
N LEU A 260 -8.20 3.87 -10.03
CA LEU A 260 -8.97 5.06 -9.64
C LEU A 260 -8.67 6.26 -10.53
N ARG A 261 -9.73 6.76 -11.19
CA ARG A 261 -9.74 7.97 -12.02
C ARG A 261 -10.93 8.84 -11.62
N GLY A 262 -10.71 10.15 -11.47
CA GLY A 262 -11.81 11.10 -11.35
C GLY A 262 -12.52 11.25 -12.70
N LYS A 263 -13.86 11.20 -12.72
CA LYS A 263 -14.61 11.66 -13.90
C LYS A 263 -14.32 13.16 -14.07
N ARG A 264 -13.84 13.55 -15.25
CA ARG A 264 -13.76 14.96 -15.65
C ARG A 264 -15.14 15.44 -16.05
#